data_AF-A0A954XKF5-F1
#
_entry.id   AF-A0A954XKF5-F1
#
_cell.length_a   1.000
_cell.length_b   1.000
_cell.length_c   1.000
_cell.angle_alpha   90.00
_cell.angle_beta   90.00
_cell.angle_gamma   90.00
#
_symmetry.space_group_name_H-M   'P 1'
#
loop_
_entity.id
_entity.type
_entity.pdbx_description
1 polymer ?
#
loop_
_entity_poly.entity_id
_entity_poly.type
_entity_poly.pdbx_seq_one_letter_code
_entity_poly.pdbx_strand_id
1 'polypeptide(L)' 'NDENVAKDEFEKQAIEKLKNGESYVDEVVVKDGKPYLRAATIVPVVMQKCTLCHPHYEQAKKGAAIGAIGYTLPIE' A
#
# COMPACT_ATOMS: atom_id res chain seq x y z
N ASN A 1 -2.83 -8.20 -12.26
CA ASN A 1 -1.38 -8.28 -12.50
C ASN A 1 -0.78 -8.93 -11.27
N ASP A 2 -0.33 -10.17 -11.38
CA ASP A 2 0.22 -10.96 -10.28
C ASP A 2 1.52 -10.35 -9.74
N GLU A 3 2.20 -9.53 -10.54
CA GLU A 3 3.40 -8.79 -10.12
C GLU A 3 3.14 -7.78 -9.00
N ASN A 4 1.88 -7.38 -8.80
CA ASN A 4 1.44 -6.41 -7.79
C ASN A 4 0.93 -7.06 -6.49
N VAL A 5 1.03 -8.39 -6.36
CA VAL A 5 0.70 -9.09 -5.12
C VAL A 5 1.81 -8.84 -4.10
N ALA A 6 1.45 -8.69 -2.83
CA ALA A 6 2.39 -8.55 -1.72
C ALA A 6 3.38 -9.74 -1.68
N LYS A 7 4.67 -9.44 -1.74
CA LYS A 7 5.76 -10.42 -1.95
C LYS A 7 6.43 -10.85 -0.66
N ASP A 8 6.61 -9.92 0.28
CA ASP A 8 7.34 -10.17 1.52
C ASP A 8 6.49 -9.89 2.77
N GLU A 9 7.08 -10.17 3.93
CA GLU A 9 6.39 -10.05 5.21
C GLU A 9 6.00 -8.61 5.55
N PHE A 10 6.84 -7.63 5.20
CA PHE A 10 6.49 -6.22 5.37
C PHE A 10 5.26 -5.87 4.54
N GLU A 11 5.22 -6.25 3.26
CA GLU A 11 4.08 -5.94 2.39
C GLU A 11 2.80 -6.61 2.89
N LYS A 12 2.86 -7.87 3.33
CA LYS A 12 1.69 -8.56 3.90
C LYS A 12 1.17 -7.86 5.15
N GLN A 13 2.06 -7.53 6.10
CA GLN A 13 1.69 -6.85 7.34
C GLN A 13 1.18 -5.43 7.08
N ALA A 14 1.79 -4.71 6.15
CA ALA A 14 1.34 -3.39 5.73
C ALA A 14 -0.10 -3.48 5.18
N ILE A 15 -0.40 -4.44 4.29
CA ILE A 15 -1.76 -4.62 3.77
C ILE A 15 -2.78 -4.90 4.90
N GLU A 16 -2.43 -5.67 5.92
CA GLU A 16 -3.32 -5.90 7.08
C GLU A 16 -3.60 -4.61 7.86
N LYS A 17 -2.56 -3.85 8.20
CA LYS A 17 -2.68 -2.57 8.89
C LYS A 17 -3.50 -1.54 8.10
N LEU A 18 -3.23 -1.44 6.80
CA LEU A 18 -3.94 -0.54 5.90
C LEU A 18 -5.43 -0.91 5.76
N LYS A 19 -5.76 -2.22 5.71
CA LYS A 19 -7.14 -2.70 5.75
C LYS A 19 -7.84 -2.37 7.07
N ASN A 20 -7.09 -2.34 8.17
CA ASN A 20 -7.58 -1.97 9.50
C ASN A 20 -7.70 -0.45 9.72
N GLY A 21 -7.42 0.35 8.69
CA GLY A 21 -7.69 1.80 8.68
C GLY A 21 -6.47 2.68 8.81
N GLU A 22 -5.26 2.12 8.90
CA GLU A 22 -4.04 2.93 8.80
C GLU A 22 -3.92 3.50 7.38
N SER A 23 -3.53 4.76 7.25
CA SER A 23 -3.28 5.39 5.93
C SER A 23 -1.83 5.23 5.47
N TYR A 24 -0.93 4.92 6.40
CA TYR A 24 0.52 4.87 6.20
C TYR A 24 1.15 3.90 7.21
N VAL A 25 2.08 3.06 6.73
CA VAL A 25 2.87 2.11 7.53
C VAL A 25 4.32 2.23 7.10
N ASP A 26 5.27 2.25 8.03
CA ASP A 26 6.68 2.26 7.71
C ASP A 26 7.56 1.43 8.65
N GLU A 27 8.77 1.16 8.19
CA GLU A 27 9.86 0.56 8.95
C GLU A 27 11.22 1.04 8.42
N VAL A 28 12.23 1.04 9.28
CA VAL A 28 13.63 1.22 8.87
C VAL A 28 14.28 -0.15 8.75
N VAL A 29 14.87 -0.43 7.60
CA VAL A 29 15.62 -1.66 7.33
C VAL A 29 17.04 -1.35 6.91
N VAL A 30 17.98 -2.24 7.24
CA VAL A 30 19.35 -2.16 6.74
C VAL A 30 19.47 -3.08 5.53
N LYS A 31 19.86 -2.53 4.38
CA LYS A 31 20.18 -3.29 3.16
C LYS A 31 21.61 -2.96 2.77
N ASP A 32 22.46 -3.99 2.64
CA ASP A 32 23.87 -3.84 2.27
C ASP A 32 24.64 -2.83 3.13
N GLY A 33 24.34 -2.81 4.44
CA GLY A 33 24.95 -1.91 5.41
C GLY A 33 24.46 -0.46 5.36
N LYS A 34 23.47 -0.13 4.52
CA LYS A 34 22.86 1.20 4.41
C LYS A 34 21.43 1.18 4.95
N PRO A 35 20.98 2.22 5.67
CA PRO A 35 19.61 2.30 6.12
C PRO A 35 18.67 2.72 4.98
N TYR A 36 17.51 2.09 4.94
CA TYR A 36 16.40 2.39 4.04
C TYR A 36 15.11 2.54 4.84
N LEU A 37 14.31 3.54 4.50
CA LEU A 37 12.91 3.61 4.88
C LEU A 37 12.10 2.76 3.90
N ARG A 38 11.37 1.78 4.42
CA ARG A 38 10.27 1.16 3.71
C ARG A 38 8.98 1.77 4.19
N ALA A 39 8.11 2.14 3.26
CA ALA A 39 6.81 2.71 3.58
C ALA A 39 5.72 2.13 2.68
N ALA A 40 4.48 2.14 3.14
CA ALA A 40 3.31 1.75 2.37
C ALA A 40 2.17 2.74 2.64
N THR A 41 1.55 3.26 1.57
CA THR A 41 0.36 4.12 1.65
C THR A 41 -0.84 3.46 0.99
N ILE A 42 -2.05 3.78 1.45
CA ILE A 42 -3.26 3.32 0.75
C ILE A 42 -3.38 3.94 -0.64
N VAL A 43 -3.90 3.16 -1.59
CA VAL A 43 -4.58 3.69 -2.79
C VAL A 43 -6.06 3.78 -2.44
N PRO A 44 -6.61 4.98 -2.18
CA PRO A 44 -8.00 5.10 -1.79
C PRO A 44 -8.92 5.14 -3.02
N VAL A 45 -10.18 4.71 -2.87
CA VAL A 45 -11.25 5.12 -3.80
C VAL A 45 -11.54 6.59 -3.57
N VAL A 46 -10.81 7.45 -4.29
CA VAL A 46 -10.92 8.90 -4.19
C VAL A 46 -12.00 9.47 -5.10
N MET A 47 -12.28 8.81 -6.22
CA MET A 47 -13.18 9.32 -7.26
C MET A 47 -14.02 8.18 -7.86
N GLN A 48 -15.26 8.47 -8.24
CA GLN A 48 -16.11 7.54 -9.01
C GLN A 48 -15.45 7.07 -10.31
N LYS A 49 -14.52 7.85 -10.87
CA LYS A 49 -13.79 7.45 -12.08
C LYS A 49 -13.00 6.15 -11.92
N CYS A 50 -12.58 5.79 -10.71
CA CYS A 50 -11.89 4.52 -10.46
C CYS A 50 -12.79 3.31 -10.79
N THR A 51 -14.11 3.43 -10.59
CA THR A 51 -15.05 2.33 -10.81
C THR A 51 -15.38 2.09 -12.28
N LEU A 52 -15.04 3.05 -13.16
CA LEU A 52 -15.21 2.89 -14.62
C LEU A 52 -14.38 1.73 -15.18
N CYS A 53 -13.16 1.56 -14.66
CA CYS A 53 -12.25 0.46 -15.04
C CYS A 53 -12.22 -0.67 -14.00
N HIS A 54 -12.61 -0.40 -12.76
CA HIS A 54 -12.62 -1.35 -11.65
C HIS A 54 -14.02 -1.44 -11.01
N PRO A 55 -15.00 -2.09 -11.67
CA PRO A 55 -16.40 -2.07 -11.27
C PRO A 55 -16.67 -2.76 -9.92
N HIS A 56 -15.80 -3.68 -9.49
CA HIS A 56 -15.91 -4.32 -8.17
C HIS A 56 -15.74 -3.33 -7.00
N TYR A 57 -15.28 -2.10 -7.26
CA TYR A 57 -15.21 -1.03 -6.27
C TYR A 57 -16.44 -0.12 -6.24
N GLU A 58 -17.49 -0.38 -7.02
CA GLU A 58 -18.73 0.45 -7.02
C GLU A 58 -19.37 0.57 -5.63
N GLN A 59 -19.29 -0.48 -4.83
CA GLN A 59 -19.83 -0.52 -3.47
C GLN A 59 -18.79 -0.18 -2.39
N ALA A 60 -17.54 0.09 -2.80
CA ALA A 60 -16.50 0.48 -1.86
C ALA A 60 -16.85 1.84 -1.26
N LYS A 61 -16.68 1.97 0.06
CA LYS A 61 -16.86 3.25 0.74
C LYS A 61 -15.83 4.25 0.20
N LYS A 62 -16.22 5.52 0.07
CA LYS A 62 -15.28 6.59 -0.29
C LYS A 62 -14.09 6.58 0.68
N GLY A 63 -12.87 6.60 0.14
CA GLY A 63 -11.64 6.51 0.93
C GLY A 63 -11.24 5.10 1.36
N ALA A 64 -12.01 4.06 1.04
CA ALA A 64 -11.58 2.68 1.30
C ALA A 64 -10.33 2.35 0.48
N ALA A 65 -9.42 1.60 1.10
CA ALA A 65 -8.20 1.12 0.45
C ALA A 65 -8.54 0.05 -0.59
N ILE A 66 -8.16 0.28 -1.84
CA ILE A 66 -8.30 -0.67 -2.95
C ILE A 66 -6.98 -1.30 -3.37
N GLY A 67 -5.89 -0.80 -2.82
CA GLY A 67 -4.53 -1.27 -2.98
C GLY A 67 -3.60 -0.45 -2.09
N ALA A 68 -2.30 -0.63 -2.28
CA ALA A 68 -1.27 0.15 -1.60
C ALA A 68 -0.12 0.48 -2.55
N ILE A 69 0.59 1.56 -2.26
CA ILE A 69 1.86 1.90 -2.91
C ILE A 69 2.98 1.66 -1.91
N GLY A 70 3.90 0.77 -2.25
CA GLY A 70 5.11 0.51 -1.47
C GLY A 70 6.28 1.38 -1.94
N TYR A 71 7.06 1.90 -0.99
CA TYR A 71 8.26 2.69 -1.22
C TYR A 71 9.44 2.04 -0.51
N THR A 72 10.63 2.18 -1.10
CA THR A 72 11.91 1.89 -0.46
C THR A 72 12.86 3.03 -0.79
N LEU A 73 13.27 3.78 0.22
CA LEU A 73 14.03 5.03 0.08
C LEU A 73 15.31 4.94 0.92
N PRO A 74 16.50 5.23 0.39
CA PRO A 74 17.68 5.41 1.23
C PRO A 74 17.48 6.64 2.13
N ILE A 75 17.97 6.59 3.38
CA ILE A 75 17.79 7.67 4.37
C ILE A 75 19.10 8.26 4.91
N GLU A 76 20.18 8.12 4.15
CA GLU A 76 21.52 8.71 4.38
C GLU A 76 22.10 9.27 3.08
#